data_AF-A0A0M9DXS8-F1
#
_entry.id   AF-A0A0M9DXS8-F1
#
_cell.length_a   1.000
_cell.length_b   1.000
_cell.length_c   1.000
_cell.angle_alpha   90.00
_cell.angle_beta   90.00
_cell.angle_gamma   90.00
#
_symmetry.space_group_name_H-M   'P 1'
#
loop_
_entity.id
_entity.type
_entity.pdbx_description
1 polymer ?
#
loop_
_entity_poly.entity_id
_entity_poly.type
_entity_poly.pdbx_seq_one_letter_code
_entity_poly.pdbx_strand_id
1 'polypeptide(L)'
;MLMLDDNEDLLNEMNTFFKDLFYIDVSNSVTHALQMIKKKPYNIIISNIMSIEMDGMFFINAAINIRPKAFIIIITDVTSKELTAKGVKKDLFEFLEKPLHPEDLLFAIHKACKELLVEQKKNRHNIMSDLKNVHDSFLNIVNSQTDGIMVIDSNGIIIYANPAVETLFRAKQSAFIGQLFGFPLGNHNKDRTEIGIFRSNGEKGTAEIITTNIFWHGKKSQLITFRDITDRKKAQKQVQR
;
A
#
# COMPACT_ATOMS: atom_id res chain seq x y z
N MET A 1 4.82 -6.51 22.68
CA MET A 1 3.90 -7.65 22.92
C MET A 1 3.09 -7.35 24.18
N LEU A 2 2.02 -8.10 24.45
CA LEU A 2 1.30 -8.01 25.71
C LEU A 2 1.37 -9.37 26.43
N MET A 3 1.71 -9.37 27.71
CA MET A 3 1.61 -10.55 28.58
C MET A 3 0.60 -10.28 29.70
N LEU A 4 -0.33 -11.22 29.87
CA LEU A 4 -1.37 -11.20 30.90
C LEU A 4 -1.22 -12.41 31.82
N ASP A 5 -0.91 -12.15 33.08
CA ASP A 5 -0.84 -13.15 34.15
C ASP A 5 -1.09 -12.46 35.49
N ASP A 6 -1.88 -13.05 36.39
CA ASP A 6 -2.12 -12.49 37.72
C ASP A 6 -0.93 -12.66 38.68
N ASN A 7 0.01 -13.56 38.34
CA ASN A 7 1.22 -13.79 39.10
C ASN A 7 2.27 -12.71 38.77
N GLU A 8 2.36 -11.71 39.65
CA GLU A 8 3.31 -10.60 39.50
C GLU A 8 4.77 -11.06 39.50
N ASP A 9 5.12 -12.09 40.26
CA ASP A 9 6.49 -12.62 40.29
C ASP A 9 6.87 -13.22 38.93
N LEU A 10 5.97 -13.98 38.31
CA LEU A 10 6.16 -14.51 36.96
C LEU A 10 6.27 -13.38 35.93
N LEU A 11 5.39 -12.37 36.00
CA LEU A 11 5.48 -11.22 35.11
C LEU A 11 6.82 -10.48 35.24
N ASN A 12 7.30 -10.29 36.46
CA ASN A 12 8.58 -9.65 36.74
C ASN A 12 9.76 -10.49 36.26
N GLU A 13 9.72 -11.81 36.47
CA GLU A 13 10.71 -12.75 35.97
C GLU A 13 10.80 -12.70 34.44
N MET A 14 9.67 -12.85 33.76
CA MET A 14 9.61 -12.83 32.29
C MET A 14 10.03 -11.46 31.74
N ASN A 15 9.55 -10.36 32.33
CA ASN A 15 9.96 -9.03 31.91
C ASN A 15 11.47 -8.83 32.07
N THR A 16 12.06 -9.34 33.16
CA THR A 16 13.51 -9.27 33.40
C THR A 16 14.30 -10.12 32.39
N PHE A 17 13.84 -11.33 32.12
CA PHE A 17 14.48 -12.26 31.18
C PHE A 17 14.44 -11.73 29.74
N PHE A 18 13.33 -11.11 29.33
CA PHE A 18 13.12 -10.66 27.96
C PHE A 18 13.47 -9.19 27.68
N LYS A 19 13.81 -8.39 28.69
CA LYS A 19 14.00 -6.92 28.57
C LYS A 19 14.94 -6.49 27.42
N ASP A 20 16.00 -7.27 27.18
CA ASP A 20 17.04 -6.93 26.20
C ASP A 20 16.70 -7.46 24.79
N LEU A 21 15.70 -8.34 24.69
CA LEU A 21 15.28 -8.98 23.44
C LEU A 21 14.00 -8.38 22.89
N PHE A 22 13.06 -8.01 23.77
CA PHE A 22 11.72 -7.64 23.38
C PHE A 22 11.13 -6.53 24.26
N TYR A 23 10.29 -5.70 23.65
CA TYR A 23 9.38 -4.84 24.38
C TYR A 23 8.10 -5.60 24.73
N ILE A 24 7.92 -5.90 26.02
CA ILE A 24 6.75 -6.58 26.57
C ILE A 24 6.03 -5.60 27.50
N ASP A 25 4.81 -5.23 27.14
CA ASP A 25 3.89 -4.65 28.11
C ASP A 25 3.29 -5.79 28.93
N VAL A 26 3.19 -5.64 30.25
CA VAL A 26 2.61 -6.64 31.16
C VAL A 26 1.33 -6.11 31.80
N SER A 27 0.42 -7.02 32.16
CA SER A 27 -0.80 -6.70 32.92
C SER A 27 -1.18 -7.87 33.81
N ASN A 28 -1.58 -7.59 35.05
CA ASN A 28 -2.17 -8.55 35.98
C ASN A 28 -3.71 -8.54 35.99
N SER A 29 -4.32 -7.69 35.17
CA SER A 29 -5.77 -7.52 35.09
C SER A 29 -6.27 -7.68 33.65
N VAL A 30 -7.32 -8.48 33.47
CA VAL A 30 -8.03 -8.62 32.18
C VAL A 30 -8.59 -7.28 31.72
N THR A 31 -9.21 -6.51 32.61
CA THR A 31 -9.79 -5.21 32.25
C THR A 31 -8.73 -4.26 31.71
N HIS A 32 -7.58 -4.20 32.39
CA HIS A 32 -6.47 -3.37 31.94
C HIS A 32 -5.87 -3.89 30.61
N ALA A 33 -5.65 -5.20 30.49
CA ALA A 33 -5.18 -5.83 29.25
C ALA A 33 -6.13 -5.54 28.06
N LEU A 34 -7.44 -5.60 28.27
CA LEU A 34 -8.44 -5.24 27.25
C LEU A 34 -8.35 -3.78 26.81
N GLN A 35 -8.10 -2.86 27.75
CA GLN A 35 -7.89 -1.46 27.40
C GLN A 35 -6.59 -1.29 26.60
N MET A 36 -5.52 -1.99 26.97
CA MET A 36 -4.23 -1.94 26.29
C MET A 36 -4.35 -2.45 24.85
N ILE A 37 -4.96 -3.62 24.63
CA ILE A 37 -5.11 -4.16 23.27
C ILE A 37 -5.99 -3.29 22.37
N LYS A 38 -6.93 -2.51 22.92
CA LYS A 38 -7.70 -1.53 22.14
C LYS A 38 -6.86 -0.33 21.73
N LYS A 39 -5.99 0.16 22.62
CA LYS A 39 -5.18 1.37 22.41
C LYS A 39 -3.92 1.13 21.55
N LYS A 40 -3.27 -0.02 21.71
CA LYS A 40 -2.00 -0.35 21.04
C LYS A 40 -2.15 -1.59 20.15
N PRO A 41 -1.48 -1.64 18.97
CA PRO A 41 -1.56 -2.77 18.06
C PRO A 41 -0.56 -3.88 18.44
N TYR A 42 -0.89 -4.69 19.44
CA TYR A 42 -0.05 -5.84 19.78
C TYR A 42 -0.17 -6.94 18.72
N ASN A 43 0.97 -7.41 18.20
CA ASN A 43 1.03 -8.53 17.25
C ASN A 43 1.17 -9.89 17.91
N ILE A 44 1.60 -9.94 19.17
CA ILE A 44 1.69 -11.14 19.99
C ILE A 44 1.06 -10.83 21.35
N ILE A 45 0.13 -11.68 21.76
CA ILE A 45 -0.59 -11.61 23.03
C ILE A 45 -0.37 -12.93 23.75
N ILE A 46 0.15 -12.87 24.97
CA ILE A 46 0.43 -14.01 25.83
C ILE A 46 -0.55 -13.94 27.00
N SER A 47 -1.27 -15.01 27.29
CA SER A 47 -2.27 -15.02 28.37
C SER A 47 -2.24 -16.33 29.16
N ASN A 48 -2.25 -16.22 30.48
CA ASN A 48 -2.55 -17.33 31.37
C ASN A 48 -4.07 -17.54 31.48
N ILE A 49 -4.57 -18.74 31.16
CA ILE A 49 -6.02 -19.05 31.21
C ILE A 49 -6.52 -19.24 32.65
N MET A 50 -5.76 -19.96 33.47
CA MET A 50 -6.30 -20.61 34.66
C MET A 50 -6.37 -19.69 35.87
N SER A 51 -5.42 -18.76 36.00
CA SER A 51 -5.38 -17.92 37.20
C SER A 51 -6.34 -16.72 37.14
N ILE A 52 -7.06 -16.55 36.02
CA ILE A 52 -8.05 -15.49 35.83
C ILE A 52 -9.50 -16.03 35.73
N GLU A 53 -9.74 -17.27 36.17
CA GLU A 53 -11.07 -17.93 36.19
C GLU A 53 -11.93 -17.69 34.92
N MET A 54 -13.23 -17.39 35.07
CA MET A 54 -14.17 -17.12 33.96
C MET A 54 -13.73 -15.99 33.02
N ASP A 55 -12.83 -15.11 33.47
CA ASP A 55 -12.40 -13.93 32.72
C ASP A 55 -11.28 -14.22 31.71
N GLY A 56 -10.50 -15.30 31.88
CA GLY A 56 -9.42 -15.66 30.95
C GLY A 56 -9.93 -16.05 29.56
N MET A 57 -10.98 -16.87 29.50
CA MET A 57 -11.64 -17.25 28.24
C MET A 57 -12.36 -16.06 27.62
N PHE A 58 -12.96 -15.20 28.44
CA PHE A 58 -13.54 -13.94 27.98
C PHE A 58 -12.49 -13.05 27.33
N PHE A 59 -11.31 -12.91 27.96
CA PHE A 59 -10.20 -12.15 27.41
C PHE A 59 -9.73 -12.70 26.06
N ILE A 60 -9.53 -14.01 25.94
CA ILE A 60 -9.08 -14.62 24.68
C ILE A 60 -10.06 -14.36 23.56
N ASN A 61 -11.36 -14.60 23.80
CA ASN A 61 -12.40 -14.34 22.79
C ASN A 61 -12.45 -12.85 22.41
N ALA A 62 -12.31 -11.95 23.39
CA ALA A 62 -12.23 -10.52 23.11
C ALA A 62 -10.95 -10.15 22.34
N ALA A 63 -9.81 -10.76 22.67
CA ALA A 63 -8.53 -10.52 22.00
C ALA A 63 -8.56 -10.98 20.54
N ILE A 64 -9.12 -12.15 20.25
CA ILE A 64 -9.34 -12.66 18.88
C ILE A 64 -10.18 -11.66 18.07
N ASN A 65 -11.26 -11.13 18.66
CA ASN A 65 -12.15 -10.20 17.97
C ASN A 65 -11.52 -8.81 17.77
N ILE A 66 -10.81 -8.29 18.78
CA ILE A 66 -10.19 -6.94 18.71
C ILE A 66 -8.92 -6.97 17.86
N ARG A 67 -8.17 -8.07 17.90
CA ARG A 67 -6.88 -8.27 17.22
C ARG A 67 -6.87 -9.61 16.47
N PRO A 68 -7.67 -9.75 15.39
CA PRO A 68 -7.78 -11.01 14.64
C PRO A 68 -6.50 -11.43 13.90
N LYS A 69 -5.50 -10.54 13.84
CA LYS A 69 -4.17 -10.80 13.24
C LYS A 69 -3.06 -10.96 14.28
N ALA A 70 -3.39 -10.89 15.57
CA ALA A 70 -2.40 -11.12 16.61
C ALA A 70 -2.21 -12.62 16.81
N PHE A 71 -0.97 -13.05 17.00
CA PHE A 71 -0.67 -14.39 17.44
C PHE A 71 -0.93 -14.50 18.94
N ILE A 72 -1.86 -15.37 19.32
CA ILE A 72 -2.26 -15.57 20.72
C ILE A 72 -1.57 -16.83 21.24
N ILE A 73 -0.70 -16.64 22.22
CA ILE A 73 -0.01 -17.71 22.96
C ILE A 73 -0.68 -17.86 24.31
N ILE A 74 -1.00 -19.09 24.67
CA ILE A 74 -1.66 -19.40 25.93
C ILE A 74 -0.70 -20.13 26.86
N ILE A 75 -0.71 -19.76 28.15
CA ILE A 75 -0.02 -20.50 29.20
C ILE A 75 -1.09 -21.13 30.10
N THR A 76 -1.03 -22.44 30.35
CA THR A 76 -2.09 -23.12 31.11
C THR A 76 -1.64 -24.44 31.74
N ASP A 77 -2.33 -24.87 32.80
CA ASP A 77 -2.24 -26.24 33.36
C ASP A 77 -3.16 -27.24 32.63
N VAL A 78 -3.97 -26.74 31.69
CA VAL A 78 -5.01 -27.50 30.99
C VAL A 78 -4.47 -28.19 29.75
N THR A 79 -4.79 -29.48 29.59
CA THR A 79 -4.36 -30.25 28.42
C THR A 79 -4.98 -29.71 27.11
N SER A 80 -4.25 -29.89 26.00
CA SER A 80 -4.70 -29.46 24.68
C SER A 80 -6.06 -30.03 24.23
N LYS A 81 -6.50 -31.17 24.80
CA LYS A 81 -7.79 -31.81 24.51
C LYS A 81 -8.96 -30.97 25.03
N GLU A 82 -8.83 -30.39 26.22
CA GLU A 82 -9.88 -29.57 26.83
C GLU A 82 -10.07 -28.23 26.11
N LEU A 83 -8.98 -27.59 25.68
CA LEU A 83 -9.05 -26.39 24.85
C LEU A 83 -9.70 -26.66 23.48
N THR A 84 -9.46 -27.86 22.93
CA THR A 84 -10.11 -28.29 21.68
C THR A 84 -11.61 -28.48 21.87
N ALA A 85 -12.03 -29.11 22.98
CA ALA A 85 -13.44 -29.29 23.30
C ALA A 85 -14.19 -27.95 23.49
N LYS A 86 -13.49 -26.91 23.98
CA LYS A 86 -14.01 -25.54 24.11
C LYS A 86 -13.99 -24.75 22.79
N GLY A 87 -13.51 -25.32 21.68
CA GLY A 87 -13.56 -24.73 20.35
C GLY A 87 -12.53 -23.63 20.05
N VAL A 88 -11.68 -23.27 21.01
CA VAL A 88 -10.78 -22.10 20.90
C VAL A 88 -9.47 -22.41 20.18
N LYS A 89 -9.04 -23.69 20.16
CA LYS A 89 -7.70 -24.10 19.66
C LYS A 89 -7.37 -23.64 18.23
N LYS A 90 -8.36 -23.43 17.36
CA LYS A 90 -8.13 -23.05 15.96
C LYS A 90 -7.65 -21.61 15.77
N ASP A 91 -8.01 -20.74 16.70
CA ASP A 91 -7.70 -19.31 16.64
C ASP A 91 -6.47 -18.94 17.50
N LEU A 92 -5.87 -19.94 18.16
CA LEU A 92 -4.66 -19.79 18.93
C LEU A 92 -3.44 -20.09 18.07
N PHE A 93 -2.37 -19.35 18.32
CA PHE A 93 -1.10 -19.62 17.68
C PHE A 93 -0.40 -20.82 18.34
N GLU A 94 -0.34 -20.81 19.66
CA GLU A 94 0.38 -21.81 20.45
C GLU A 94 -0.17 -21.86 21.87
N PHE A 95 0.03 -22.99 22.54
CA PHE A 95 -0.21 -23.12 23.97
C PHE A 95 1.02 -23.75 24.61
N LEU A 96 1.33 -23.32 25.82
CA LEU A 96 2.45 -23.75 26.64
C LEU A 96 1.88 -24.31 27.93
N GLU A 97 2.30 -25.53 28.28
CA GLU A 97 1.91 -26.18 29.52
C GLU A 97 2.81 -25.68 30.65
N LYS A 98 2.23 -25.49 31.84
CA LYS A 98 3.00 -25.17 33.05
C LYS A 98 3.69 -26.44 33.60
N PRO A 99 4.84 -26.31 34.30
CA PRO A 99 5.55 -25.08 34.67
C PRO A 99 6.15 -24.37 33.45
N LEU A 100 6.02 -23.05 33.40
CA LEU A 100 6.51 -22.25 32.28
C LEU A 100 8.00 -21.96 32.45
N HIS A 101 8.84 -22.47 31.54
CA HIS A 101 10.24 -22.08 31.47
C HIS A 101 10.42 -20.88 30.50
N PRO A 102 11.30 -19.91 30.81
CA PRO A 102 11.58 -18.79 29.92
C PRO A 102 12.00 -19.22 28.51
N GLU A 103 12.74 -20.33 28.37
CA GLU A 103 13.16 -20.83 27.06
C GLU A 103 11.98 -21.31 26.20
N ASP A 104 10.96 -21.93 26.80
CA ASP A 104 9.76 -22.39 26.09
C ASP A 104 8.97 -21.20 25.55
N LEU A 105 8.81 -20.16 26.38
CA LEU A 105 8.15 -18.93 25.96
C LEU A 105 8.97 -18.19 24.89
N LEU A 106 10.29 -18.16 25.02
CA LEU A 106 11.19 -17.59 24.00
C LEU A 106 11.02 -18.29 22.66
N PHE A 107 10.95 -19.61 22.65
CA PHE A 107 10.76 -20.40 21.43
C PHE A 107 9.42 -20.10 20.76
N ALA A 108 8.33 -20.06 21.54
CA ALA A 108 7.00 -19.72 21.03
C ALA A 108 6.94 -18.29 20.47
N ILE A 109 7.54 -17.33 21.17
CA ILE A 109 7.67 -15.93 20.69
C ILE A 109 8.47 -15.88 19.39
N HIS A 110 9.59 -16.61 19.31
CA HIS A 110 10.42 -16.63 18.10
C HIS A 110 9.66 -17.18 16.89
N LYS A 111 8.90 -18.25 17.10
CA LYS A 111 8.02 -18.84 16.08
C LYS A 111 6.95 -17.83 15.62
N ALA A 112 6.28 -17.15 16.55
CA ALA A 112 5.30 -16.11 16.23
C ALA A 112 5.93 -14.94 15.45
N CYS A 113 7.10 -14.47 15.88
CA CYS A 113 7.85 -13.42 15.17
C CYS A 113 8.22 -13.84 13.73
N LYS A 114 8.63 -15.08 13.54
CA LYS A 114 8.95 -15.61 12.20
C LYS A 114 7.73 -15.60 11.29
N GLU A 115 6.57 -16.03 11.77
CA GLU A 115 5.33 -16.00 11.00
C GLU A 115 4.88 -14.57 10.68
N LEU A 116 5.01 -13.63 11.63
CA LEU A 116 4.76 -12.20 11.37
C LEU A 116 5.64 -11.68 10.23
N LEU A 117 6.92 -12.01 10.23
CA LEU A 117 7.85 -11.58 9.18
C LEU A 117 7.48 -12.17 7.81
N VAL A 118 7.03 -13.43 7.77
CA VAL A 118 6.58 -14.08 6.52
C VAL A 118 5.31 -13.39 5.99
N GLU A 119 4.31 -13.17 6.84
CA GLU A 119 3.07 -12.48 6.46
C GLU A 119 3.33 -11.06 5.97
N GLN A 120 4.19 -10.31 6.66
CA GLN A 120 4.56 -8.95 6.26
C GLN A 120 5.24 -8.93 4.89
N LYS A 121 6.18 -9.87 4.65
CA LYS A 121 6.84 -10.01 3.33
C LYS A 121 5.84 -10.32 2.23
N LYS A 122 4.90 -11.24 2.47
CA LYS A 122 3.84 -11.61 1.53
C LYS A 122 2.93 -10.43 1.22
N ASN A 123 2.44 -9.73 2.24
CA ASN A 123 1.57 -8.56 2.06
C ASN A 123 2.28 -7.46 1.26
N ARG A 124 3.55 -7.18 1.58
CA ARG A 124 4.34 -6.19 0.84
C ARG A 124 4.53 -6.60 -0.62
N HIS A 125 4.79 -7.88 -0.89
CA HIS A 125 4.94 -8.39 -2.24
C HIS A 125 3.65 -8.25 -3.05
N ASN A 126 2.50 -8.61 -2.46
CA ASN A 126 1.20 -8.49 -3.11
C ASN A 126 0.88 -7.04 -3.47
N ILE A 127 1.03 -6.11 -2.51
CA ILE A 127 0.80 -4.68 -2.75
C ILE A 127 1.70 -4.16 -3.88
N MET A 128 2.98 -4.56 -3.89
CA MET A 128 3.91 -4.14 -4.94
C MET A 128 3.53 -4.69 -6.32
N SER A 129 3.09 -5.95 -6.37
CA SER A 129 2.60 -6.57 -7.60
C SER A 129 1.35 -5.87 -8.12
N ASP A 130 0.38 -5.58 -7.24
CA ASP A 130 -0.86 -4.90 -7.61
C ASP A 130 -0.60 -3.48 -8.12
N LEU A 131 0.29 -2.74 -7.44
CA LEU A 131 0.73 -1.42 -7.89
C LEU A 131 1.37 -1.47 -9.28
N LYS A 132 2.23 -2.47 -9.53
CA LYS A 132 2.85 -2.66 -10.83
C LYS A 132 1.81 -2.96 -11.90
N ASN A 133 0.86 -3.86 -11.62
CA ASN A 133 -0.20 -4.22 -12.57
C ASN A 133 -1.07 -3.00 -12.95
N VAL A 134 -1.41 -2.16 -11.97
CA VAL A 134 -2.16 -0.91 -12.21
C VAL A 134 -1.32 0.07 -13.05
N HIS A 135 -0.04 0.22 -12.72
CA HIS A 135 0.88 1.08 -13.47
C HIS A 135 1.03 0.64 -14.93
N ASP A 136 1.29 -0.65 -15.15
CA ASP A 136 1.45 -1.23 -16.49
C ASP A 136 0.15 -1.09 -17.31
N SER A 137 -1.01 -1.31 -16.68
CA SER A 137 -2.31 -1.11 -17.32
C SER A 137 -2.52 0.35 -17.74
N PHE A 138 -2.15 1.31 -16.88
CA PHE A 138 -2.21 2.73 -17.21
C PHE A 138 -1.29 3.08 -18.39
N LEU A 139 -0.03 2.60 -18.36
CA LEU A 139 0.91 2.83 -19.47
C LEU A 139 0.39 2.23 -20.78
N ASN A 140 -0.19 1.04 -20.75
CA ASN A 140 -0.80 0.41 -21.92
C ASN A 140 -1.95 1.25 -22.50
N ILE A 141 -2.82 1.82 -21.65
CA ILE A 141 -3.89 2.71 -22.10
C ILE A 141 -3.31 3.97 -22.74
N VAL A 142 -2.38 4.66 -22.07
CA VAL A 142 -1.85 5.94 -22.56
C VAL A 142 -0.98 5.78 -23.81
N ASN A 143 -0.25 4.68 -23.92
CA ASN A 143 0.62 4.40 -25.08
C ASN A 143 -0.14 3.84 -26.28
N SER A 144 -1.31 3.23 -26.09
CA SER A 144 -2.17 2.74 -27.18
C SER A 144 -3.09 3.83 -27.77
N GLN A 145 -3.17 5.00 -27.13
CA GLN A 145 -3.91 6.13 -27.70
C GLN A 145 -3.24 6.68 -28.96
N THR A 146 -4.06 7.01 -29.96
CA THR A 146 -3.62 7.64 -31.21
C THR A 146 -3.26 9.11 -31.03
N ASP A 147 -3.86 9.76 -30.04
CA ASP A 147 -3.64 11.16 -29.75
C ASP A 147 -2.35 11.33 -28.95
N GLY A 148 -1.55 12.33 -29.33
CA GLY A 148 -0.36 12.71 -28.59
C GLY A 148 -0.73 13.20 -27.21
N ILE A 149 -0.16 12.64 -26.16
CA ILE A 149 -0.31 13.12 -24.79
C ILE A 149 1.03 13.67 -24.33
N MET A 150 1.01 14.88 -23.77
CA MET A 150 2.16 15.51 -23.13
C MET A 150 1.73 16.13 -21.80
N VAL A 151 2.61 16.08 -20.79
CA VAL A 151 2.38 16.77 -19.52
C VAL A 151 3.48 17.80 -19.34
N ILE A 152 3.08 19.00 -18.91
CA ILE A 152 3.99 20.08 -18.56
C ILE A 152 3.83 20.47 -17.08
N ASP A 153 4.90 20.93 -16.46
CA ASP A 153 4.87 21.47 -15.10
C ASP A 153 4.36 22.93 -15.06
N SER A 154 4.38 23.56 -13.89
CA SER A 154 3.95 24.95 -13.71
C SER A 154 4.85 25.99 -14.40
N ASN A 155 6.06 25.59 -14.81
CA ASN A 155 7.00 26.44 -15.53
C ASN A 155 6.90 26.22 -17.05
N GLY A 156 5.97 25.36 -17.50
CA GLY A 156 5.84 25.00 -18.91
C GLY A 156 6.87 24.00 -19.41
N ILE A 157 7.62 23.35 -18.51
CA ILE A 157 8.62 22.34 -18.87
C ILE A 157 7.93 21.00 -19.10
N ILE A 158 8.27 20.34 -20.21
CA ILE A 158 7.71 19.03 -20.57
C ILE A 158 8.29 17.95 -19.65
N ILE A 159 7.43 17.27 -18.91
CA ILE A 159 7.79 16.22 -17.94
C ILE A 159 7.33 14.82 -18.36
N TYR A 160 6.42 14.72 -19.33
CA TYR A 160 5.99 13.45 -19.91
C TYR A 160 5.51 13.65 -21.35
N ALA A 161 5.70 12.63 -22.19
CA ALA A 161 5.12 12.54 -23.53
C ALA A 161 4.90 11.07 -23.91
N ASN A 162 3.75 10.70 -24.46
CA ASN A 162 3.50 9.34 -24.92
C ASN A 162 4.11 9.08 -26.32
N PRO A 163 4.20 7.81 -26.78
CA PRO A 163 4.74 7.48 -28.10
C PRO A 163 3.99 8.12 -29.29
N ALA A 164 2.71 8.47 -29.13
CA ALA A 164 1.96 9.17 -30.16
C ALA A 164 2.53 10.58 -30.43
N VAL A 165 3.09 11.26 -29.41
CA VAL A 165 3.87 12.51 -29.61
C VAL A 165 5.10 12.25 -30.48
N GLU A 166 5.82 11.15 -30.27
CA GLU A 166 7.00 10.83 -31.09
C GLU A 166 6.63 10.67 -32.57
N THR A 167 5.49 10.00 -32.82
CA THR A 167 4.97 9.79 -34.18
C THR A 167 4.49 11.11 -34.81
N LEU A 168 3.75 11.92 -34.05
CA LEU A 168 3.20 13.19 -34.50
C LEU A 168 4.28 14.18 -34.96
N PHE A 169 5.34 14.31 -34.14
CA PHE A 169 6.43 15.25 -34.37
C PHE A 169 7.65 14.62 -35.09
N ARG A 170 7.65 13.29 -35.27
CA ARG A 170 8.77 12.50 -35.82
C ARG A 170 10.09 12.77 -35.10
N ALA A 171 10.05 12.73 -33.77
CA ALA A 171 11.21 12.88 -32.89
C ALA A 171 11.08 12.00 -31.65
N LYS A 172 12.20 11.56 -31.06
CA LYS A 172 12.17 10.74 -29.85
C LYS A 172 11.69 11.54 -28.65
N GLN A 173 11.07 10.86 -27.68
CA GLN A 173 10.55 11.41 -26.43
C GLN A 173 11.63 12.22 -25.71
N SER A 174 12.87 11.72 -25.70
CA SER A 174 14.03 12.37 -25.10
C SER A 174 14.35 13.76 -25.66
N ALA A 175 13.87 14.09 -26.87
CA ALA A 175 14.04 15.42 -27.45
C ALA A 175 13.08 16.46 -26.83
N PHE A 176 12.00 16.01 -26.20
CA PHE A 176 10.99 16.88 -25.58
C PHE A 176 11.18 17.03 -24.08
N ILE A 177 11.51 15.95 -23.38
CA ILE A 177 11.57 15.94 -21.91
C ILE A 177 12.62 16.95 -21.42
N GLY A 178 12.20 17.82 -20.50
CA GLY A 178 13.02 18.90 -19.94
C GLY A 178 13.06 20.18 -20.79
N GLN A 179 12.45 20.20 -21.98
CA GLN A 179 12.35 21.39 -22.80
C GLN A 179 11.15 22.26 -22.41
N LEU A 180 11.26 23.57 -22.65
CA LEU A 180 10.14 24.49 -22.53
C LEU A 180 9.14 24.22 -23.67
N PHE A 181 7.86 24.13 -23.34
CA PHE A 181 6.81 23.98 -24.33
C PHE A 181 6.66 25.29 -25.14
N GLY A 182 7.09 25.25 -26.41
CA GLY A 182 7.29 26.44 -27.26
C GLY A 182 6.05 27.07 -27.88
N PHE A 183 4.83 26.73 -27.42
CA PHE A 183 3.59 27.34 -27.91
C PHE A 183 2.94 28.19 -26.82
N PRO A 184 2.46 29.40 -27.13
CA PRO A 184 1.68 30.19 -26.19
C PRO A 184 0.39 29.43 -25.87
N LEU A 185 0.35 28.79 -24.70
CA LEU A 185 -0.85 28.20 -24.15
C LEU A 185 -1.75 29.37 -23.73
N GLY A 186 -2.74 29.69 -24.56
CA GLY A 186 -3.73 30.72 -24.21
C GLY A 186 -4.39 30.37 -22.86
N ASN A 187 -4.86 31.38 -22.12
CA ASN A 187 -5.55 31.22 -20.82
C ASN A 187 -6.89 30.44 -20.90
N HIS A 188 -7.17 29.77 -22.01
CA HIS A 188 -8.45 29.15 -22.31
C HIS A 188 -8.46 27.68 -21.86
N ASN A 189 -9.01 27.45 -20.67
CA ASN A 189 -9.49 26.13 -20.27
C ASN A 189 -10.51 25.63 -21.31
N LYS A 190 -10.21 24.49 -21.95
CA LYS A 190 -11.10 23.65 -22.80
C LYS A 190 -11.34 24.06 -24.26
N ASP A 191 -10.84 25.20 -24.74
CA ASP A 191 -11.02 25.55 -26.16
C ASP A 191 -10.01 24.82 -27.06
N ARG A 192 -10.53 24.18 -28.10
CA ARG A 192 -9.73 23.49 -29.12
C ARG A 192 -8.95 24.51 -29.93
N THR A 193 -7.63 24.51 -29.77
CA THR A 193 -6.74 25.40 -30.52
C THR A 193 -6.06 24.61 -31.64
N GLU A 194 -6.19 25.09 -32.88
CA GLU A 194 -5.48 24.49 -34.01
C GLU A 194 -4.07 25.10 -34.12
N ILE A 195 -3.05 24.24 -34.19
CA ILE A 195 -1.67 24.67 -34.41
C ILE A 195 -1.09 24.01 -35.66
N GLY A 196 -0.12 24.70 -36.27
CA GLY A 196 0.73 24.12 -37.30
C GLY A 196 1.77 23.19 -36.67
N ILE A 197 1.90 21.98 -37.21
CA ILE A 197 2.96 21.04 -36.84
C ILE A 197 4.05 21.13 -37.90
N PHE A 198 5.29 21.33 -37.45
CA PHE A 198 6.48 21.21 -38.29
C PHE A 198 7.18 19.90 -37.95
N ARG A 199 7.13 18.93 -38.86
CA ARG A 199 7.82 17.65 -38.68
C ARG A 199 9.30 17.80 -39.01
N SER A 200 10.14 16.98 -38.40
CA SER A 200 11.60 16.98 -38.60
C SER A 200 12.05 16.85 -40.07
N ASN A 201 11.21 16.29 -40.94
CA ASN A 201 11.47 16.14 -42.37
C ASN A 201 10.94 17.30 -43.24
N GLY A 202 10.44 18.39 -42.64
CA GLY A 202 9.90 19.55 -43.34
C GLY A 202 8.43 19.44 -43.75
N GLU A 203 7.77 18.30 -43.53
CA GLU A 203 6.33 18.19 -43.75
C GLU A 203 5.54 19.09 -42.79
N LYS A 204 4.50 19.73 -43.32
CA LYS A 204 3.54 20.52 -42.53
C LYS A 204 2.31 19.68 -42.21
N GLY A 205 1.91 19.71 -40.94
CA GLY A 205 0.66 19.12 -40.45
C GLY A 205 -0.19 20.13 -39.68
N THR A 206 -1.37 19.70 -39.25
CA THR A 206 -2.24 20.49 -38.37
C THR A 206 -2.66 19.62 -37.19
N ALA A 207 -2.38 20.09 -35.97
CA ALA A 207 -2.85 19.45 -34.74
C ALA A 207 -3.95 20.31 -34.09
N GLU A 208 -4.97 19.64 -33.58
CA GLU A 208 -5.87 20.21 -32.59
C GLU A 208 -5.28 19.94 -31.21
N ILE A 209 -5.18 21.00 -30.38
CA ILE A 209 -4.67 20.91 -29.02
C ILE A 209 -5.78 21.21 -28.02
N ILE A 210 -5.81 20.43 -26.95
CA ILE A 210 -6.61 20.69 -25.75
C ILE A 210 -5.70 20.67 -24.54
N THR A 211 -5.81 21.69 -23.70
CA THR A 211 -5.07 21.79 -22.43
C THR A 211 -6.01 21.67 -21.25
N THR A 212 -5.69 20.75 -20.33
CA THR A 212 -6.46 20.53 -19.10
C THR A 212 -5.54 20.59 -17.89
N ASN A 213 -5.94 21.31 -16.85
CA ASN A 213 -5.21 21.31 -15.59
C ASN A 213 -5.38 19.98 -14.86
N ILE A 214 -4.27 19.38 -14.44
CA ILE A 214 -4.23 18.09 -13.73
C ILE A 214 -3.31 18.19 -12.52
N PHE A 215 -3.32 17.14 -11.68
CA PHE A 215 -2.28 16.90 -10.69
C PHE A 215 -1.40 15.76 -11.16
N TRP A 216 -0.11 16.03 -11.33
CA TRP A 216 0.88 15.03 -11.71
C TRP A 216 1.88 14.86 -10.57
N HIS A 217 1.98 13.65 -10.01
CA HIS A 217 2.76 13.38 -8.79
C HIS A 217 2.52 14.41 -7.65
N GLY A 218 1.25 14.79 -7.44
CA GLY A 218 0.85 15.74 -6.38
C GLY A 218 1.15 17.21 -6.67
N LYS A 219 1.75 17.53 -7.82
CA LYS A 219 2.03 18.92 -8.25
C LYS A 219 1.01 19.37 -9.30
N LYS A 220 0.66 20.66 -9.28
CA LYS A 220 -0.17 21.26 -10.34
C LYS A 220 0.60 21.20 -11.66
N SER A 221 -0.04 20.64 -12.67
CA SER A 221 0.52 20.42 -14.00
C SER A 221 -0.57 20.61 -15.06
N GLN A 222 -0.18 20.64 -16.33
CA GLN A 222 -1.14 20.70 -17.43
C GLN A 222 -0.94 19.51 -18.37
N LEU A 223 -2.05 18.86 -18.71
CA LEU A 223 -2.13 17.81 -19.72
C LEU A 223 -2.46 18.47 -21.06
N ILE A 224 -1.61 18.21 -22.05
CA ILE A 224 -1.77 18.66 -23.43
C ILE A 224 -2.07 17.44 -24.28
N THR A 225 -3.24 17.43 -24.92
CA THR A 225 -3.62 16.40 -25.90
C THR A 225 -3.50 16.98 -27.30
N PHE A 226 -2.82 16.28 -28.18
CA PHE A 226 -2.63 16.61 -29.59
C PHE A 226 -3.36 15.60 -30.45
N ARG A 227 -4.23 16.09 -31.32
CA ARG A 227 -4.90 15.25 -32.33
C ARG A 227 -4.49 15.70 -33.71
N ASP A 228 -3.85 14.81 -34.48
CA ASP A 228 -3.53 15.10 -35.89
C ASP A 228 -4.83 15.16 -36.69
N ILE A 229 -5.14 16.33 -37.25
CA ILE A 229 -6.31 16.57 -38.09
C ILE A 229 -5.90 16.93 -39.52
N THR A 230 -4.65 16.66 -39.91
CA THR A 230 -4.09 17.02 -41.22
C THR A 230 -4.93 16.48 -42.36
N ASP A 231 -5.28 15.18 -42.33
CA ASP A 231 -6.05 14.55 -43.41
C ASP A 231 -7.49 15.05 -43.45
N ARG A 232 -8.11 15.26 -42.28
CA ARG A 232 -9.44 15.88 -42.17
C ARG A 232 -9.46 17.27 -42.81
N LYS A 233 -8.43 18.09 -42.55
CA LYS A 233 -8.31 19.45 -43.12
C LYS A 233 -8.05 19.44 -44.62
N LYS A 234 -7.26 18.49 -45.14
CA LYS A 234 -7.04 18.32 -46.58
C LYS A 234 -8.34 17.98 -47.31
N ALA A 235 -9.13 17.04 -46.77
CA ALA A 235 -10.42 16.65 -47.34
C ALA A 235 -11.43 17.82 -47.37
N GLN A 236 -11.53 18.61 -46.29
CA GLN A 236 -12.41 19.79 -46.25
C GLN A 236 -12.06 20.85 -47.31
N LYS A 237 -10.77 21.06 -47.58
CA LYS A 237 -10.32 22.00 -48.62
C LYS A 237 -10.60 21.51 -50.05
N GLN A 238 -10.74 20.19 -50.26
CA GLN A 238 -11.09 19.62 -51.57
C GLN A 238 -12.59 19.70 -51.85
N VAL A 239 -13.44 19.61 -50.82
CA VAL A 239 -14.91 19.73 -50.97
C VAL A 239 -15.37 21.19 -51.17
N GLN A 240 -14.56 22.17 -50.76
CA GLN A 240 -14.82 23.60 -50.93
C GLN A 240 -14.30 24.19 -52.27
N ARG A 241 -13.74 23.37 -53.16
CA ARG A 241 -13.32 23.74 -54.51
C ARG A 241 -14.27 23.16 -55.54
#